data_AF-A0AAU8TDL0-F1
#
_entry.id   AF-A0AAU8TDL0-F1
#
_cell.length_a   1.000
_cell.length_b   1.000
_cell.length_c   1.000
_cell.angle_alpha   90.00
_cell.angle_beta   90.00
_cell.angle_gamma   90.00
#
_symmetry.space_group_name_H-M   'P 1'
#
loop_
_entity.id
_entity.type
_entity.pdbx_description
1 polymer ?
#
loop_
_entity_poly.entity_id
_entity_poly.type
_entity_poly.pdbx_seq_one_letter_code
_entity_poly.pdbx_strand_id
1 'polypeptide(L)'
;MSIQHPRLKAFIFVLLCAAPLLGSALLWYRGETVIPLAAYGVVSVVAFFLYWSDKRKAQTEGWRTPENILHAVELAGGWPGGLIAQQVFRHKTRKVSYQVLFWVIVLLHQVFWLDQLVLGGTLLSIL
;
A
#
# COMPACT_ATOMS: atom_id res chain seq x y z
N MET A 1 -5.96 9.83 -22.66
CA MET A 1 -6.42 10.68 -21.54
C MET A 1 -5.39 10.59 -20.41
N SER A 2 -4.65 11.67 -20.10
CA SER A 2 -3.47 11.68 -19.19
C SER A 2 -3.86 11.52 -17.70
N ILE A 3 -2.88 11.29 -16.81
CA ILE A 3 -3.11 11.34 -15.36
C ILE A 3 -3.33 12.81 -14.99
N GLN A 4 -4.47 13.14 -14.39
CA GLN A 4 -4.72 14.50 -13.90
C GLN A 4 -3.87 14.76 -12.63
N HIS A 5 -3.22 15.92 -12.57
CA HIS A 5 -2.36 16.40 -11.48
C HIS A 5 -1.25 15.42 -11.01
N PRO A 6 -0.33 14.99 -11.90
CA PRO A 6 0.69 13.98 -11.57
C PRO A 6 1.62 14.42 -10.43
N ARG A 7 1.99 15.71 -10.37
CA ARG A 7 2.86 16.26 -9.31
C ARG A 7 2.22 16.15 -7.93
N LEU A 8 0.94 16.53 -7.81
CA LEU A 8 0.22 16.44 -6.54
C LEU A 8 0.06 14.99 -6.08
N LYS A 9 -0.28 14.08 -7.00
CA LYS A 9 -0.38 12.65 -6.69
C LYS A 9 0.94 12.05 -6.25
N ALA A 10 2.04 12.41 -6.92
CA ALA A 10 3.38 11.99 -6.51
C ALA A 10 3.74 12.53 -5.12
N PHE A 11 3.42 13.80 -4.85
CA PHE A 11 3.63 14.40 -3.54
C PHE A 11 2.84 13.68 -2.44
N ILE A 12 1.54 13.43 -2.64
CA ILE A 12 0.70 12.68 -1.70
C ILE A 12 1.26 11.26 -1.50
N PHE A 13 1.68 10.60 -2.58
CA PHE A 13 2.28 9.27 -2.50
C PHE A 13 3.55 9.25 -1.63
N VAL A 14 4.45 10.21 -1.84
CA VAL A 14 5.66 10.37 -1.03
C VAL A 14 5.31 10.61 0.44
N LEU A 15 4.33 11.49 0.71
CA LEU A 15 3.86 11.74 2.07
C LEU A 15 3.32 10.47 2.74
N LEU A 16 2.48 9.70 2.06
CA LEU A 16 1.93 8.45 2.60
C LEU A 16 3.01 7.39 2.85
N CYS A 17 4.06 7.35 2.04
CA CYS A 17 5.15 6.40 2.23
C CYS A 17 6.13 6.81 3.32
N ALA A 18 6.18 8.11 3.69
CA ALA A 18 7.19 8.64 4.60
C ALA A 18 7.17 7.98 5.98
N ALA A 19 6.02 7.90 6.64
CA ALA A 19 5.91 7.32 7.99
C ALA A 19 6.31 5.83 8.00
N PRO A 20 5.75 4.97 7.13
CA PRO A 20 6.13 3.57 7.06
C PRO A 20 7.60 3.32 6.70
N LEU A 21 8.15 4.08 5.75
CA LEU A 21 9.55 3.94 5.35
C LEU A 21 10.49 4.39 6.46
N LEU A 22 10.21 5.54 7.08
CA LEU A 22 11.04 6.06 8.16
C LEU A 22 11.01 5.14 9.38
N GLY A 23 9.82 4.71 9.80
CA GLY A 23 9.69 3.81 10.94
C GLY A 23 10.38 2.47 10.70
N SER A 24 10.16 1.85 9.54
CA SER A 24 10.79 0.55 9.24
C SER A 24 12.31 0.66 9.05
N ALA A 25 12.81 1.77 8.47
CA ALA A 25 14.24 2.04 8.38
C ALA A 25 14.87 2.29 9.76
N LEU A 26 14.16 2.96 10.66
CA LEU A 26 14.65 3.22 12.02
C LEU A 26 14.74 1.93 12.85
N LEU A 27 13.76 1.04 12.76
CA LEU A 27 13.82 -0.29 13.40
C LEU A 27 15.02 -1.10 12.89
N TRP A 28 15.28 -1.05 11.58
CA TRP A 28 16.45 -1.70 11.00
C TRP A 28 17.76 -1.08 11.48
N TYR A 29 17.86 0.26 11.48
CA TYR A 29 19.03 1.00 11.95
C TYR A 29 19.33 0.74 13.44
N ARG A 30 18.29 0.59 14.26
CA ARG A 30 18.41 0.21 15.69
C ARG A 30 18.77 -1.27 15.90
N GLY A 31 18.82 -2.07 14.84
CA GLY A 31 19.13 -3.50 14.92
C GLY A 31 17.98 -4.37 15.46
N GLU A 32 16.76 -3.83 15.55
CA GLU A 32 15.61 -4.55 16.11
C GLU A 32 15.07 -5.57 15.10
N THR A 33 14.70 -5.11 13.91
CA THR A 33 14.20 -5.98 12.83
C THR A 33 14.23 -5.30 11.47
N VAL A 34 14.50 -6.07 10.41
CA VAL A 34 14.44 -5.61 9.01
C VAL A 34 13.15 -6.03 8.29
N ILE A 35 12.34 -6.89 8.93
CA ILE A 35 11.19 -7.55 8.30
C ILE A 35 10.19 -6.54 7.72
N PRO A 36 9.76 -5.47 8.41
CA PRO A 36 8.78 -4.54 7.85
C PRO A 36 9.30 -3.79 6.62
N LEU A 37 10.58 -3.41 6.63
CA LEU A 37 11.21 -2.71 5.51
C LEU A 37 11.27 -3.63 4.28
N ALA A 38 11.72 -4.87 4.47
CA ALA A 38 11.75 -5.88 3.42
C ALA A 38 10.34 -6.20 2.90
N ALA A 39 9.35 -6.32 3.80
CA ALA A 39 7.96 -6.58 3.45
C ALA A 39 7.38 -5.47 2.58
N TYR A 40 7.54 -4.20 2.96
CA TYR A 40 7.06 -3.08 2.12
C TYR A 40 7.68 -3.09 0.73
N GLY A 41 8.97 -3.41 0.60
CA GLY A 41 9.64 -3.52 -0.70
C GLY A 41 9.09 -4.68 -1.54
N VAL A 42 9.17 -5.91 -1.01
CA VAL A 42 8.81 -7.14 -1.74
C VAL A 42 7.32 -7.20 -2.03
N VAL A 43 6.48 -6.95 -1.02
CA VAL A 43 5.02 -7.06 -1.15
C VAL A 43 4.47 -5.95 -2.06
N SER A 44 5.08 -4.77 -2.10
CA SER A 44 4.72 -3.74 -3.09
C SER A 44 4.98 -4.20 -4.53
N VAL A 45 6.13 -4.83 -4.79
CA VAL A 45 6.44 -5.39 -6.12
C VAL A 45 5.43 -6.47 -6.49
N VAL A 46 5.13 -7.38 -5.57
CA VAL A 46 4.11 -8.43 -5.76
C VAL A 46 2.73 -7.82 -6.05
N ALA A 47 2.30 -6.83 -5.26
CA ALA A 47 1.03 -6.13 -5.45
C ALA A 47 0.95 -5.49 -6.85
N PHE A 48 2.01 -4.83 -7.29
CA PHE A 48 2.05 -4.20 -8.60
C PHE A 48 1.81 -5.22 -9.74
N PHE A 49 2.49 -6.35 -9.70
CA PHE A 49 2.33 -7.41 -10.70
C PHE A 49 0.98 -8.12 -10.61
N LEU A 50 0.41 -8.29 -9.41
CA LEU A 50 -0.94 -8.83 -9.25
C LEU A 50 -1.99 -7.92 -9.89
N TYR A 51 -1.88 -6.62 -9.71
CA TYR A 51 -2.74 -5.63 -10.37
C TYR A 51 -2.59 -5.64 -11.88
N TRP A 52 -1.35 -5.74 -12.39
CA TRP A 52 -1.08 -5.86 -13.81
C TRP A 52 -1.74 -7.12 -14.39
N SER A 53 -1.55 -8.27 -13.73
CA SER A 53 -2.17 -9.54 -14.13
C SER A 53 -3.70 -9.44 -14.10
N ASP A 54 -4.30 -8.89 -13.05
CA ASP A 54 -5.76 -8.71 -12.96
C ASP A 54 -6.29 -7.81 -14.08
N LYS A 55 -5.57 -6.74 -14.42
CA LYS A 55 -5.92 -5.87 -15.55
C LYS A 55 -5.89 -6.62 -16.88
N ARG A 56 -4.85 -7.43 -17.14
CA ARG A 56 -4.76 -8.23 -18.37
C ARG A 56 -5.90 -9.24 -18.47
N LYS A 57 -6.18 -9.98 -17.40
CA LYS A 57 -7.30 -10.95 -17.36
C LYS A 57 -8.65 -10.27 -17.60
N ALA A 58 -8.85 -9.06 -17.07
CA ALA A 58 -10.06 -8.28 -17.32
C ALA A 58 -10.22 -7.82 -18.78
N GLN A 59 -9.14 -7.73 -19.56
CA GLN A 59 -9.15 -7.37 -20.98
C GLN A 59 -9.31 -8.60 -21.89
N THR A 60 -8.85 -9.78 -21.46
CA THR A 60 -8.85 -11.02 -22.25
C THR A 60 -9.93 -12.02 -21.81
N GLU A 61 -11.01 -11.54 -21.18
CA GLU A 61 -12.12 -12.36 -20.63
C GLU A 61 -11.70 -13.51 -19.70
N GLY A 62 -10.52 -13.41 -19.07
CA GLY A 62 -10.03 -14.40 -18.12
C GLY A 62 -10.66 -14.25 -16.73
N TRP A 63 -10.51 -15.27 -15.89
CA TRP A 63 -10.94 -15.20 -14.48
C TRP A 63 -10.23 -14.07 -13.73
N ARG A 64 -11.02 -13.11 -13.23
CA ARG A 64 -10.51 -11.97 -12.46
C ARG A 64 -9.96 -12.42 -11.12
N THR A 65 -8.95 -11.72 -10.62
CA THR A 65 -8.43 -11.93 -9.28
C THR A 65 -9.48 -11.46 -8.26
N PRO A 66 -9.86 -12.31 -7.29
CA PRO A 66 -10.73 -11.90 -6.19
C PRO A 66 -10.19 -10.68 -5.44
N GLU A 67 -11.06 -9.71 -5.13
CA GLU A 67 -10.65 -8.44 -4.51
C GLU A 67 -10.07 -8.63 -3.10
N ASN A 68 -10.52 -9.66 -2.37
CA ASN A 68 -9.97 -10.02 -1.07
C ASN A 68 -8.48 -10.40 -1.14
N ILE A 69 -8.02 -11.03 -2.24
CA ILE A 69 -6.60 -11.34 -2.42
C ILE A 69 -5.79 -10.05 -2.58
N LEU A 70 -6.30 -9.11 -3.37
CA LEU A 70 -5.64 -7.81 -3.56
C LEU A 70 -5.56 -7.04 -2.24
N HIS A 71 -6.67 -6.98 -1.49
CA HIS A 71 -6.70 -6.34 -0.17
C HIS A 71 -5.83 -7.05 0.87
N ALA A 72 -5.72 -8.38 0.83
CA ALA A 72 -4.81 -9.11 1.72
C ALA A 72 -3.34 -8.74 1.45
N VAL A 73 -2.95 -8.64 0.18
CA VAL A 73 -1.58 -8.22 -0.19
C VAL A 73 -1.35 -6.74 0.15
N GLU A 74 -2.35 -5.88 -0.03
CA GLU A 74 -2.28 -4.48 0.38
C GLU A 74 -2.06 -4.33 1.90
N LEU A 75 -2.81 -5.09 2.70
CA LEU A 75 -2.73 -5.13 4.16
C LEU A 75 -1.40 -5.72 4.64
N ALA A 76 -0.80 -6.64 3.88
CA ALA A 76 0.53 -7.17 4.16
C ALA A 76 1.68 -6.18 3.85
N GLY A 77 1.37 -4.93 3.48
CA GLY A 77 2.35 -3.89 3.13
C GLY A 77 2.48 -3.63 1.63
N GLY A 78 1.64 -4.25 0.79
CA GLY A 78 1.66 -4.05 -0.66
C GLY A 78 0.95 -2.79 -1.15
N TRP A 79 0.28 -2.05 -0.28
CA TRP A 79 -0.52 -0.88 -0.67
C TRP A 79 0.25 0.19 -1.47
N PRO A 80 1.56 0.46 -1.27
CA PRO A 80 2.28 1.43 -2.11
C PRO A 80 2.36 0.97 -3.56
N GLY A 81 2.75 -0.30 -3.78
CA GLY A 81 2.77 -0.90 -5.11
C GLY A 81 1.39 -0.99 -5.75
N GLY A 82 0.36 -1.31 -4.95
CA GLY A 82 -1.04 -1.27 -5.35
C GLY A 82 -1.48 0.13 -5.81
N LEU A 83 -1.14 1.18 -5.06
CA LEU A 83 -1.49 2.56 -5.40
C LEU A 83 -0.83 3.03 -6.70
N ILE A 84 0.45 2.68 -6.90
CA ILE A 84 1.15 2.93 -8.17
C ILE A 84 0.43 2.19 -9.31
N ALA A 85 0.15 0.91 -9.13
CA ALA A 85 -0.49 0.07 -10.14
C ALA A 85 -1.90 0.58 -10.50
N GLN A 86 -2.68 1.05 -9.53
CA GLN A 86 -3.97 1.69 -9.77
C GLN A 86 -3.86 2.88 -10.72
N GLN A 87 -2.85 3.75 -10.54
CA GLN A 87 -2.65 4.92 -11.40
C GLN A 87 -2.10 4.54 -12.79
N VAL A 88 -1.15 3.61 -12.85
CA VAL A 88 -0.50 3.14 -14.09
C VAL A 88 -1.51 2.40 -14.98
N PHE A 89 -2.21 1.41 -14.43
CA PHE A 89 -3.13 0.55 -15.17
C PHE A 89 -4.56 1.10 -15.24
N ARG A 90 -4.84 2.20 -14.50
CA ARG A 90 -6.18 2.79 -14.37
C ARG A 90 -7.21 1.74 -14.01
N HIS A 91 -6.82 0.88 -13.08
CA HIS A 91 -7.58 -0.29 -12.66
C HIS A 91 -7.95 -0.13 -11.19
N LYS A 92 -9.15 -0.56 -10.81
CA LYS A 92 -9.69 -0.44 -9.44
C LYS A 92 -9.75 0.99 -8.87
N THR A 93 -9.70 2.03 -9.70
CA THR A 93 -9.76 3.45 -9.27
C THR A 93 -11.16 4.01 -9.08
N ARG A 94 -12.19 3.42 -9.69
CA ARG A 94 -13.57 3.96 -9.71
C ARG A 94 -14.54 3.24 -8.77
N LYS A 95 -14.26 1.99 -8.40
CA LYS A 95 -15.16 1.20 -7.57
C LYS A 95 -15.07 1.67 -6.13
N VAL A 96 -16.12 2.33 -5.63
CA VAL A 96 -16.15 2.95 -4.29
C VAL A 96 -15.83 1.94 -3.19
N SER A 97 -16.47 0.77 -3.20
CA SER A 97 -16.24 -0.25 -2.16
C SER A 97 -14.78 -0.74 -2.12
N TYR A 98 -14.13 -0.87 -3.28
CA TYR A 98 -12.71 -1.19 -3.36
C TYR A 98 -11.85 -0.08 -2.76
N GLN A 99 -12.12 1.16 -3.16
CA GLN A 99 -11.36 2.32 -2.70
C GLN A 99 -11.53 2.56 -1.20
N VAL A 100 -12.73 2.37 -0.65
CA VAL A 100 -12.97 2.47 0.80
C VAL A 100 -12.08 1.50 1.56
N LEU A 101 -12.10 0.20 1.19
CA LEU A 101 -11.30 -0.80 1.87
C LEU A 101 -9.79 -0.57 1.68
N PHE A 102 -9.38 -0.17 0.47
CA PHE A 102 -7.99 0.23 0.20
C PHE A 102 -7.52 1.36 1.13
N TRP A 103 -8.30 2.43 1.26
CA TRP A 103 -7.94 3.57 2.11
C TRP A 103 -8.01 3.26 3.60
N VAL A 104 -8.90 2.37 4.03
CA VAL A 104 -8.89 1.83 5.40
C VAL A 104 -7.57 1.12 5.67
N ILE A 105 -7.10 0.28 4.75
CA ILE A 105 -5.80 -0.40 4.87
C ILE A 105 -4.66 0.63 5.00
N VAL A 106 -4.61 1.62 4.10
CA VAL A 106 -3.59 2.68 4.16
C VAL A 106 -3.64 3.39 5.51
N LEU A 107 -4.83 3.75 6.00
CA LEU A 107 -5.02 4.41 7.29
C LEU A 107 -4.51 3.55 8.45
N LEU A 108 -4.80 2.24 8.46
CA LEU A 108 -4.29 1.32 9.49
C LEU A 108 -2.77 1.31 9.53
N HIS A 109 -2.11 1.26 8.37
CA HIS A 109 -0.65 1.37 8.30
C HIS A 109 -0.16 2.73 8.82
N GLN A 110 -0.82 3.85 8.48
CA GLN A 110 -0.43 5.16 8.99
C GLN A 110 -0.56 5.24 10.51
N VAL A 111 -1.68 4.78 11.07
CA VAL A 111 -1.91 4.77 12.53
C VAL A 111 -0.84 3.94 13.23
N PHE A 112 -0.55 2.74 12.72
CA PHE A 112 0.49 1.88 13.28
C PHE A 112 1.86 2.58 13.29
N TRP A 113 2.30 3.12 12.15
CA TRP A 113 3.63 3.73 12.07
C TRP A 113 3.74 5.05 12.82
N LEU A 114 2.67 5.83 12.90
CA LEU A 114 2.65 7.05 13.71
C LEU A 114 2.70 6.74 15.21
N ASP A 115 1.99 5.71 15.69
CA ASP A 115 2.09 5.26 17.08
C ASP A 115 3.52 4.80 17.41
N GLN A 116 4.15 4.00 16.55
CA GLN A 116 5.52 3.56 16.73
C GLN A 116 6.54 4.73 16.72
N LEU A 117 6.36 5.71 15.84
CA LEU A 117 7.29 6.83 15.68
C LEU A 117 7.11 7.92 16.77
N VAL A 118 5.88 8.22 17.16
CA VAL A 118 5.55 9.37 18.02
C VAL A 118 5.34 8.95 19.48
N LEU A 119 4.68 7.82 19.70
CA LEU A 119 4.27 7.35 21.02
C LEU A 119 5.07 6.14 21.49
N GLY A 120 6.05 5.69 20.70
CA GLY A 120 6.85 4.50 20.98
C GLY A 120 6.03 3.21 21.06
N GLY A 121 4.87 3.14 20.41
CA GLY A 121 3.99 1.97 20.43
C GLY A 121 3.00 1.91 21.60
N THR A 122 2.87 3.00 22.36
CA THR A 122 2.06 3.01 23.58
C THR A 122 0.57 2.87 23.28
N LEU A 123 0.04 3.49 22.21
CA LEU A 123 -1.39 3.43 21.89
C LEU A 123 -1.85 1.99 21.61
N LEU A 124 -1.09 1.26 20.80
CA LEU A 124 -1.42 -0.12 20.44
C LEU A 124 -1.19 -1.10 21.58
N SER A 125 -0.35 -0.76 22.57
CA SER A 125 -0.13 -1.62 23.74
C SER A 125 -1.28 -1.62 24.76
N ILE A 126 -2.15 -0.61 24.71
CA ILE A 126 -3.26 -0.40 25.68
C ILE A 126 -4.61 -0.87 25.09
N LEU A 127 -4.67 -1.12 23.77
CA LEU A 127 -5.82 -1.68 23.06
C LEU A 127 -5.75 -3.21 23.01
#